data_AF-A0A3N0IXP2-F1
#
_entry.id   AF-A0A3N0IXP2-F1
#
_cell.length_a   1.000
_cell.length_b   1.000
_cell.length_c   1.000
_cell.angle_alpha   90.00
_cell.angle_beta   90.00
_cell.angle_gamma   90.00
#
_symmetry.space_group_name_H-M   'P 1'
#
loop_
_entity.id
_entity.type
_entity.pdbx_description
1 polymer ?
#
loop_
_entity_poly.entity_id
_entity_poly.type
_entity_poly.pdbx_seq_one_letter_code
_entity_poly.pdbx_strand_id
1 'polypeptide(L)'
;MEFGITIPLQRHLRLPRPAYGEVDDLAFCWEAHRVLLGGADVLLLVNASNRFAAFACMQPGDWRCWQDTALAALRAALADAGFDAPTIDAYLFFGGAPAVTRTHGRRPVAFLNVLVEKLLPLPLSLDAREPFPLEACRIANEQLRCKAAGFEGLGLPSERFAADLKRLGIDSPA
;
A
#
# COMPACT_ATOMS: atom_id res chain seq x y z
N MET A 1 11.93 2.67 4.33
CA MET A 1 10.94 1.96 3.51
C MET A 1 10.88 2.72 2.21
N GLU A 2 10.56 2.09 1.08
CA GLU A 2 10.49 2.83 -0.20
C GLU A 2 9.06 3.01 -0.69
N PHE A 3 8.71 4.24 -1.03
CA PHE A 3 7.49 4.60 -1.74
C PHE A 3 7.80 4.88 -3.21
N GLY A 4 7.53 3.89 -4.05
CA GLY A 4 7.64 3.97 -5.49
C GLY A 4 6.47 4.78 -6.05
N ILE A 5 6.71 6.04 -6.40
CA ILE A 5 5.61 6.89 -6.88
C ILE A 5 5.33 6.63 -8.36
N THR A 6 4.07 6.36 -8.66
CA THR A 6 3.59 6.25 -10.04
C THR A 6 3.60 7.61 -10.75
N ILE A 7 3.60 7.60 -12.09
CA ILE A 7 3.59 8.85 -12.90
C ILE A 7 2.39 9.77 -12.54
N PRO A 8 1.16 9.26 -12.34
CA PRO A 8 0.04 10.10 -11.94
C PRO A 8 0.26 10.82 -10.60
N LEU A 9 0.78 10.11 -9.60
CA LEU A 9 1.10 10.71 -8.29
C LEU A 9 2.25 11.72 -8.40
N GLN A 10 3.32 11.38 -9.12
CA GLN A 10 4.46 12.29 -9.34
C GLN A 10 4.00 13.62 -9.95
N ARG A 11 3.15 13.57 -10.99
CA ARG A 11 2.63 14.76 -11.66
C ARG A 11 1.74 15.59 -10.73
N HIS A 12 0.90 14.94 -9.93
CA HIS A 12 0.05 15.60 -8.95
C HIS A 12 0.87 16.37 -7.90
N LEU A 13 1.88 15.71 -7.34
CA LEU A 13 2.78 16.30 -6.34
C LEU A 13 3.80 17.29 -6.93
N ARG A 14 3.89 17.38 -8.27
CA ARG A 14 4.87 18.21 -9.00
C ARG A 14 6.32 17.90 -8.61
N LEU A 15 6.61 16.63 -8.33
CA LEU A 15 7.94 16.18 -7.94
C LEU A 15 8.85 15.96 -9.15
N PRO A 16 10.16 16.24 -9.04
CA PRO A 16 11.12 15.80 -10.03
C PRO A 16 11.09 14.26 -10.15
N ARG A 17 11.65 13.74 -11.23
CA ARG A 17 11.74 12.29 -11.42
C ARG A 17 12.59 11.69 -10.29
N PRO A 18 12.06 10.77 -9.47
CA PRO A 18 12.85 10.17 -8.39
C PRO A 18 14.01 9.32 -8.90
N ALA A 19 14.96 9.06 -8.01
CA ALA A 19 16.00 8.04 -8.19
C ALA A 19 15.37 6.64 -8.21
N TYR A 20 16.13 5.66 -8.69
CA TYR A 20 15.78 4.26 -8.45
C TYR A 20 15.93 3.95 -6.96
N GLY A 21 15.11 3.02 -6.46
CA GLY A 21 15.25 2.50 -5.10
C GLY A 21 16.55 1.70 -4.93
N GLU A 22 16.96 1.58 -3.68
CA GLU A 22 18.15 0.84 -3.23
C GLU A 22 17.78 -0.34 -2.31
N VAL A 23 16.49 -0.52 -1.97
CA VAL A 23 16.04 -1.64 -1.13
C VAL A 23 15.88 -2.92 -1.96
N ASP A 24 16.60 -3.96 -1.56
CA ASP A 24 16.61 -5.27 -2.24
C ASP A 24 15.34 -6.12 -1.97
N ASP A 25 14.68 -5.94 -0.82
CA ASP A 25 13.50 -6.74 -0.46
C ASP A 25 12.19 -6.00 -0.72
N LEU A 26 11.45 -6.48 -1.74
CA LEU A 26 10.17 -5.92 -2.17
C LEU A 26 9.10 -5.91 -1.07
N ALA A 27 9.25 -6.67 0.02
CA ALA A 27 8.33 -6.62 1.15
C ALA A 27 8.36 -5.27 1.88
N PHE A 28 9.43 -4.48 1.74
CA PHE A 28 9.54 -3.11 2.27
C PHE A 28 9.34 -2.02 1.20
N CYS A 29 8.92 -2.42 0.00
CA CYS A 29 8.66 -1.51 -1.12
C CYS A 29 7.15 -1.39 -1.35
N TRP A 30 6.66 -0.16 -1.50
CA TRP A 30 5.24 0.14 -1.70
C TRP A 30 5.06 1.03 -2.91
N GLU A 31 4.18 0.65 -3.82
CA GLU A 31 3.78 1.47 -4.96
C GLU A 31 2.72 2.47 -4.52
N ALA A 32 3.03 3.76 -4.62
CA ALA A 32 2.15 4.86 -4.25
C ALA A 32 1.47 5.46 -5.49
N HIS A 33 0.15 5.52 -5.43
CA HIS A 33 -0.69 5.94 -6.54
C HIS A 33 -1.80 6.87 -6.07
N ARG A 34 -2.12 7.87 -6.89
CA ARG A 34 -3.29 8.72 -6.72
C ARG A 34 -4.40 8.20 -7.62
N VAL A 35 -5.58 7.97 -7.06
CA VAL A 35 -6.74 7.48 -7.79
C VAL A 35 -8.02 8.14 -7.27
N LEU A 36 -8.98 8.36 -8.16
CA LEU A 36 -10.34 8.76 -7.77
C LEU A 36 -11.18 7.49 -7.57
N LEU A 37 -11.60 7.21 -6.33
CA LEU A 37 -12.43 6.05 -5.98
C LEU A 37 -13.65 6.52 -5.21
N GLY A 38 -14.84 6.05 -5.58
CA GLY A 38 -16.07 6.40 -4.86
C GLY A 38 -16.36 7.91 -4.77
N GLY A 39 -15.80 8.71 -5.68
CA GLY A 39 -15.89 10.19 -5.65
C GLY A 39 -14.86 10.89 -4.75
N ALA A 40 -14.02 10.16 -4.03
CA ALA A 40 -12.95 10.69 -3.19
C ALA A 40 -11.57 10.60 -3.87
N ASP A 41 -10.73 11.60 -3.64
CA ASP A 41 -9.31 11.58 -4.04
C ASP A 41 -8.54 10.70 -3.04
N VAL A 42 -7.93 9.62 -3.52
CA VAL A 42 -7.36 8.58 -2.67
C VAL A 42 -5.87 8.38 -2.94
N LEU A 43 -5.09 8.33 -1.87
CA LEU A 43 -3.75 7.75 -1.87
C LEU A 43 -3.88 6.24 -1.69
N LEU A 44 -3.52 5.49 -2.73
CA LEU A 44 -3.43 4.04 -2.73
C LEU A 44 -1.97 3.63 -2.59
N LEU A 45 -1.68 2.80 -1.59
CA LEU A 45 -0.41 2.10 -1.42
C LEU A 45 -0.62 0.63 -1.73
N VAL A 46 0.26 0.03 -2.53
CA VAL A 46 0.24 -1.42 -2.80
C VAL A 46 1.65 -1.98 -2.60
N ASN A 47 1.81 -2.94 -1.69
CA ASN A 47 3.09 -3.57 -1.44
C ASN A 47 3.60 -4.29 -2.69
N ALA A 48 4.87 -4.08 -3.02
CA ALA A 48 5.47 -4.57 -4.26
C ALA A 48 5.64 -6.10 -4.27
N SER A 49 5.83 -6.73 -3.10
CA SER A 49 5.95 -8.18 -2.96
C SER A 49 4.58 -8.87 -2.95
N ASN A 50 3.77 -8.58 -1.93
CA ASN A 50 2.58 -9.36 -1.56
C ASN A 50 1.25 -8.77 -2.06
N ARG A 51 1.27 -7.55 -2.61
CA ARG A 51 0.10 -6.80 -3.09
C ARG A 51 -0.90 -6.39 -1.98
N PHE A 52 -0.47 -6.38 -0.71
CA PHE A 52 -1.25 -5.80 0.37
C PHE A 52 -1.48 -4.32 0.06
N ALA A 53 -2.68 -3.83 0.32
CA ALA A 53 -3.09 -2.48 -0.02
C ALA A 53 -3.50 -1.68 1.21
N ALA A 54 -3.14 -0.40 1.21
CA ALA A 54 -3.63 0.58 2.17
C ALA A 54 -4.16 1.81 1.42
N PHE A 55 -5.15 2.46 2.01
CA PHE A 55 -5.90 3.54 1.38
C PHE A 55 -5.99 4.71 2.35
N ALA A 56 -5.88 5.93 1.82
CA ALA A 56 -6.25 7.14 2.53
C ALA A 56 -7.09 8.05 1.66
N CYS A 57 -8.21 8.53 2.19
CA CYS A 57 -8.98 9.62 1.61
C CYS A 57 -8.24 10.93 1.84
N MET A 58 -7.82 11.60 0.77
CA MET A 58 -6.93 12.75 0.82
C MET A 58 -7.70 14.05 0.60
N GLN A 59 -7.63 14.95 1.58
CA GLN A 59 -7.97 16.35 1.38
C GLN A 59 -6.85 17.08 0.63
N PRO A 60 -7.11 18.23 -0.01
CA PRO A 60 -6.09 18.98 -0.74
C PRO A 60 -4.83 19.31 0.09
N GLY A 61 -4.99 19.52 1.41
CA GLY A 61 -3.89 19.80 2.33
C GLY A 61 -3.01 18.59 2.63
N ASP A 62 -3.59 17.39 2.67
CA ASP A 62 -2.90 16.15 3.09
C ASP A 62 -1.79 15.77 2.11
N TRP A 63 -1.91 16.16 0.84
CA TRP A 63 -0.90 15.91 -0.19
C TRP A 63 0.47 16.52 0.12
N ARG A 64 0.53 17.56 0.96
CA ARG A 64 1.81 18.18 1.39
C ARG A 64 2.62 17.27 2.31
N CYS A 65 1.94 16.47 3.13
CA CYS A 65 2.54 15.55 4.09
C CYS A 65 2.16 14.10 3.76
N TRP A 66 2.02 13.78 2.47
CA TRP A 66 1.44 12.50 2.03
C TRP A 66 2.19 11.26 2.54
N GLN A 67 3.50 11.37 2.81
CA GLN A 67 4.30 10.26 3.35
C GLN A 67 3.88 9.92 4.80
N ASP A 68 3.51 10.91 5.61
CA ASP A 68 3.00 10.69 6.96
C ASP A 68 1.62 10.06 6.90
N THR A 69 0.75 10.55 6.01
CA THR A 69 -0.56 9.93 5.74
C THR A 69 -0.40 8.50 5.21
N ALA A 70 0.61 8.25 4.39
CA ALA A 70 0.92 6.91 3.88
C ALA A 70 1.25 5.95 5.03
N LEU A 71 2.15 6.34 5.94
CA LEU A 71 2.49 5.54 7.11
C LEU A 71 1.28 5.30 8.03
N ALA A 72 0.44 6.32 8.25
CA ALA A 72 -0.77 6.18 9.04
C ALA A 72 -1.79 5.22 8.39
N ALA A 73 -1.94 5.28 7.06
CA ALA A 73 -2.79 4.36 6.31
C ALA A 73 -2.28 2.92 6.38
N LEU A 74 -0.96 2.71 6.27
CA LEU A 74 -0.34 1.39 6.45
C LEU A 74 -0.65 0.82 7.84
N ARG A 75 -0.45 1.61 8.90
CA ARG A 75 -0.76 1.20 10.28
C ARG A 75 -2.23 0.81 10.43
N ALA A 76 -3.14 1.64 9.92
CA ALA A 76 -4.58 1.39 10.01
C ALA A 76 -4.99 0.13 9.23
N ALA A 77 -4.50 -0.05 8.00
CA ALA A 77 -4.81 -1.21 7.17
C ALA A 77 -4.25 -2.52 7.77
N LEU A 78 -3.04 -2.50 8.33
CA LEU A 78 -2.46 -3.66 8.99
C LEU A 78 -3.20 -4.02 10.28
N ALA A 79 -3.55 -3.03 11.10
CA ALA A 79 -4.32 -3.27 12.32
C ALA A 79 -5.71 -3.86 12.00
N ASP A 80 -6.37 -3.34 10.95
CA ASP A 80 -7.67 -3.85 10.51
C ASP A 80 -7.58 -5.29 9.96
N ALA A 81 -6.46 -5.65 9.31
CA ALA A 81 -6.17 -7.01 8.87
C ALA A 81 -5.76 -7.98 10.00
N GLY A 82 -5.74 -7.51 11.26
CA GLY A 82 -5.50 -8.34 12.44
C GLY A 82 -4.04 -8.47 12.88
N PHE A 83 -3.12 -7.67 12.33
CA PHE A 83 -1.74 -7.62 12.82
C PHE A 83 -1.67 -6.81 14.11
N ASP A 84 -0.94 -7.31 15.12
CA ASP A 84 -0.81 -6.62 16.40
C ASP A 84 0.17 -5.42 16.35
N ALA A 85 0.05 -4.52 17.33
CA ALA A 85 0.86 -3.31 17.37
C ALA A 85 2.38 -3.59 17.40
N PRO A 86 2.90 -4.55 18.20
CA PRO A 86 4.32 -4.89 18.18
C PRO A 86 4.83 -5.35 16.80
N THR A 87 4.07 -6.18 16.10
CA THR A 87 4.43 -6.65 14.74
C THR A 87 4.44 -5.49 13.75
N ILE A 88 3.42 -4.62 13.81
CA ILE A 88 3.33 -3.42 12.96
C ILE A 88 4.51 -2.48 13.23
N ASP A 89 4.83 -2.21 14.50
CA ASP A 89 5.94 -1.35 14.89
C ASP A 89 7.28 -1.92 14.44
N ALA A 90 7.49 -3.22 14.62
CA ALA A 90 8.70 -3.90 14.15
C ALA A 90 8.83 -3.82 12.63
N TYR A 91 7.77 -4.11 11.87
CA TYR A 91 7.78 -4.00 10.41
C TYR A 91 8.14 -2.58 9.94
N LEU A 92 7.55 -1.55 10.54
CA LEU A 92 7.83 -0.16 10.19
C LEU A 92 9.24 0.26 10.63
N PHE A 93 9.72 -0.23 11.77
CA PHE A 93 11.08 -0.01 12.24
C PHE A 93 12.12 -0.60 11.28
N PHE A 94 11.97 -1.87 10.90
CA PHE A 94 12.85 -2.53 9.93
C PHE A 94 12.73 -1.93 8.54
N GLY A 95 11.53 -1.46 8.17
CA GLY A 95 11.35 -0.68 6.97
C GLY A 95 12.23 0.57 6.99
N GLY A 96 12.39 1.24 8.13
CA GLY A 96 13.13 2.49 8.26
C GLY A 96 12.39 3.69 7.64
N ALA A 97 13.00 4.87 7.71
CA ALA A 97 12.39 6.12 7.25
C ALA A 97 11.89 6.03 5.78
N PRO A 98 10.71 6.60 5.45
CA PRO A 98 10.22 6.59 4.07
C PRO A 98 11.11 7.36 3.10
N ALA A 99 11.51 6.71 2.02
CA ALA A 99 12.20 7.31 0.89
C ALA A 99 11.30 7.29 -0.35
N VAL A 100 11.31 8.38 -1.13
CA VAL A 100 10.56 8.46 -2.39
C VAL A 100 11.42 7.98 -3.54
N THR A 101 10.96 6.96 -4.26
CA THR A 101 11.70 6.28 -5.32
C THR A 101 10.85 6.13 -6.58
N ARG A 102 11.46 5.60 -7.65
CA ARG A 102 10.71 5.05 -8.78
C ARG A 102 10.04 3.75 -8.38
N THR A 103 8.96 3.41 -9.06
CA THR A 103 8.25 2.14 -8.89
C THR A 103 9.18 0.93 -9.06
N HIS A 104 8.99 -0.12 -8.26
CA HIS A 104 9.93 -1.24 -8.06
C HIS A 104 9.76 -2.37 -9.09
N GLY A 105 9.49 -1.99 -10.34
CA GLY A 105 9.39 -2.89 -11.48
C GLY A 105 8.01 -2.99 -12.10
N ARG A 106 7.95 -3.69 -13.24
CA ARG A 106 6.74 -3.75 -14.08
C ARG A 106 5.62 -4.58 -13.44
N ARG A 107 5.96 -5.68 -12.74
CA ARG A 107 4.98 -6.58 -12.11
C ARG A 107 4.21 -5.89 -10.96
N PRO A 108 4.87 -5.25 -9.98
CA PRO A 108 4.17 -4.48 -8.93
C PRO A 108 3.17 -3.47 -9.49
N VAL A 109 3.59 -2.65 -10.46
CA VAL A 109 2.74 -1.63 -11.09
C VAL A 109 1.58 -2.27 -11.86
N ALA A 110 1.81 -3.34 -12.61
CA ALA A 110 0.74 -4.04 -13.31
C ALA A 110 -0.32 -4.59 -12.35
N PHE A 111 0.09 -5.16 -11.20
CA PHE A 111 -0.86 -5.69 -10.21
C PHE A 111 -1.57 -4.60 -9.41
N LEU A 112 -0.94 -3.43 -9.21
CA LEU A 112 -1.61 -2.22 -8.73
C LEU A 112 -2.68 -1.77 -9.71
N ASN A 113 -2.39 -1.69 -11.02
CA ASN A 113 -3.38 -1.28 -12.02
C ASN A 113 -4.58 -2.24 -12.05
N VAL A 114 -4.33 -3.56 -11.99
CA VAL A 114 -5.39 -4.56 -11.88
C VAL A 114 -6.21 -4.40 -10.59
N LEU A 115 -5.63 -3.87 -9.51
CA LEU A 115 -6.39 -3.60 -8.28
C LEU A 115 -7.33 -2.42 -8.52
N VAL A 116 -6.81 -1.33 -9.07
CA VAL A 116 -7.61 -0.14 -9.42
C VAL A 116 -8.78 -0.51 -10.34
N GLU A 117 -8.52 -1.27 -11.41
CA GLU A 117 -9.57 -1.73 -12.34
C GLU A 117 -10.68 -2.54 -11.64
N LYS A 118 -10.35 -3.30 -10.60
CA LYS A 118 -11.34 -4.09 -9.83
C LYS A 118 -12.12 -3.25 -8.83
N LEU A 119 -11.54 -2.18 -8.30
CA LEU A 119 -12.17 -1.32 -7.31
C LEU A 119 -13.07 -0.25 -7.94
N LEU A 120 -12.70 0.26 -9.13
CA LEU A 120 -13.46 1.29 -9.84
C LEU A 120 -14.96 1.01 -10.02
N PRO A 121 -15.41 -0.21 -10.38
CA PRO A 121 -16.84 -0.48 -10.57
C PRO A 121 -17.59 -0.75 -9.26
N LEU A 122 -16.91 -0.85 -8.11
CA LEU A 122 -17.57 -1.14 -6.84
C LEU A 122 -18.25 0.12 -6.29
N PRO A 123 -19.45 0.00 -5.68
CA PRO A 123 -20.16 1.12 -5.08
C PRO A 123 -19.56 1.49 -3.71
N LEU A 124 -18.26 1.75 -3.66
CA LEU A 124 -17.57 2.16 -2.44
C LEU A 124 -18.07 3.55 -2.02
N SER A 125 -18.71 3.62 -0.86
CA SER A 125 -19.10 4.91 -0.26
C SER A 125 -17.97 5.36 0.66
N LEU A 126 -17.07 6.20 0.14
CA LEU A 126 -15.96 6.72 0.93
C LEU A 126 -16.43 8.01 1.65
N ASP A 127 -16.56 7.97 2.98
CA ASP A 127 -16.83 9.17 3.77
C ASP A 127 -15.55 10.00 3.87
N ALA A 128 -15.59 11.25 3.38
CA ALA A 128 -14.46 12.17 3.46
C ALA A 128 -14.04 12.51 4.91
N ARG A 129 -14.88 12.20 5.91
CA ARG A 129 -14.56 12.31 7.35
C ARG A 129 -13.79 11.10 7.88
N GLU A 130 -13.82 9.97 7.18
CA GLU A 130 -13.03 8.79 7.52
C GLU A 130 -11.72 8.82 6.72
N PRO A 131 -10.58 9.11 7.36
CA PRO A 131 -9.31 9.28 6.65
C PRO A 131 -8.81 7.96 6.03
N PHE A 132 -9.18 6.82 6.59
CA PHE A 132 -8.74 5.49 6.14
C PHE A 132 -9.95 4.61 5.84
N PRO A 133 -10.31 4.38 4.56
CA PRO A 133 -11.48 3.58 4.21
C PRO A 133 -11.19 2.08 4.38
N LEU A 134 -11.40 1.57 5.60
CA LEU A 134 -11.08 0.19 5.98
C LEU A 134 -11.88 -0.85 5.18
N GLU A 135 -13.11 -0.54 4.74
CA GLU A 135 -13.87 -1.42 3.85
C GLU A 135 -13.10 -1.72 2.54
N ALA A 136 -12.50 -0.70 1.93
CA ALA A 136 -11.67 -0.88 0.73
C ALA A 136 -10.42 -1.72 1.04
N CYS A 137 -9.84 -1.57 2.23
CA CYS A 137 -8.72 -2.40 2.69
C CYS A 137 -9.13 -3.87 2.78
N ARG A 138 -10.25 -4.20 3.44
CA ARG A 138 -10.74 -5.58 3.56
C ARG A 138 -11.07 -6.20 2.21
N ILE A 139 -11.72 -5.46 1.31
CA ILE A 139 -11.99 -5.93 -0.05
C ILE A 139 -10.67 -6.28 -0.76
N ALA A 140 -9.71 -5.35 -0.74
CA ALA A 140 -8.43 -5.54 -1.42
C ALA A 140 -7.60 -6.69 -0.82
N ASN A 141 -7.58 -6.81 0.51
CA ASN A 141 -6.63 -7.67 1.22
C ASN A 141 -7.17 -9.04 1.60
N GLU A 142 -8.49 -9.17 1.80
CA GLU A 142 -9.11 -10.37 2.37
C GLU A 142 -10.14 -11.01 1.44
N GLN A 143 -10.65 -10.29 0.43
CA GLN A 143 -11.71 -10.79 -0.46
C GLN A 143 -11.21 -11.01 -1.90
N LEU A 144 -10.25 -10.22 -2.37
CA LEU A 144 -9.76 -10.29 -3.75
C LEU A 144 -8.49 -11.16 -3.90
N ARG A 145 -8.69 -12.45 -4.19
CA ARG A 145 -7.59 -13.34 -4.61
C ARG A 145 -6.92 -12.81 -5.88
N CYS A 146 -5.59 -12.77 -5.88
CA CYS A 146 -4.84 -12.11 -6.94
C CYS A 146 -3.43 -12.67 -7.13
N LYS A 147 -2.77 -12.26 -8.22
CA LYS A 147 -1.33 -12.46 -8.42
C LYS A 147 -0.55 -11.34 -7.71
N ALA A 148 0.65 -11.65 -7.24
CA ALA A 148 1.59 -10.68 -6.68
C ALA A 148 3.00 -10.91 -7.25
N ALA A 149 3.93 -9.98 -7.06
CA ALA A 149 5.25 -10.10 -7.67
C ALA A 149 6.15 -11.11 -6.93
N GLY A 150 6.07 -11.12 -5.60
CA GLY A 150 6.84 -12.01 -4.72
C GLY A 150 6.22 -13.38 -4.48
N PHE A 151 5.04 -13.67 -5.05
CA PHE A 151 4.30 -14.90 -4.79
C PHE A 151 3.82 -15.57 -6.08
N GLU A 152 3.93 -16.89 -6.11
CA GLU A 152 3.34 -17.73 -7.15
C GLU A 152 1.82 -17.91 -6.94
N GLY A 153 1.11 -18.12 -8.05
CA GLY A 153 -0.32 -18.42 -8.04
C GLY A 153 -1.25 -17.28 -7.57
N LEU A 154 -2.51 -17.65 -7.28
CA LEU A 154 -3.53 -16.75 -6.73
C LEU A 154 -3.66 -16.92 -5.23
N GLY A 155 -3.62 -15.82 -4.48
CA GLY A 155 -3.74 -15.80 -3.01
C GLY A 155 -4.30 -14.48 -2.49
N LEU A 156 -4.62 -14.44 -1.21
CA LEU A 156 -5.06 -13.22 -0.54
C LEU A 156 -3.85 -12.37 -0.12
N PRO A 157 -3.88 -11.05 -0.32
CA PRO A 157 -2.78 -10.20 0.12
C PRO A 157 -2.50 -10.22 1.62
N SER A 158 -3.51 -10.35 2.48
CA SER A 158 -3.32 -10.44 3.94
C SER A 158 -2.49 -11.69 4.33
N GLU A 159 -2.85 -12.86 3.80
CA GLU A 159 -2.11 -14.11 3.99
C GLU A 159 -0.65 -14.00 3.50
N ARG A 160 -0.44 -13.31 2.38
CA ARG A 160 0.90 -13.10 1.81
C ARG A 160 1.72 -12.11 2.61
N PHE A 161 1.11 -11.06 3.13
CA PHE A 161 1.78 -10.14 4.03
C PHE A 161 2.25 -10.87 5.30
N ALA A 162 1.40 -11.72 5.88
CA ALA A 162 1.79 -12.58 7.01
C ALA A 162 2.94 -13.54 6.65
N ALA A 163 2.93 -14.11 5.44
CA ALA A 163 4.03 -14.96 4.96
C ALA A 163 5.35 -14.19 4.79
N ASP A 164 5.30 -12.94 4.29
CA ASP A 164 6.47 -12.06 4.21
C ASP A 164 6.99 -11.70 5.61
N LEU A 165 6.12 -11.36 6.57
CA LEU A 165 6.52 -11.09 7.95
C LEU A 165 7.26 -12.28 8.58
N LYS A 166 6.70 -13.49 8.45
CA LYS A 166 7.33 -14.72 8.92
C LYS A 166 8.68 -14.99 8.25
N ARG A 167 8.78 -14.74 6.94
CA ARG A 167 10.04 -14.87 6.19
C ARG A 167 11.10 -13.88 6.69
N LEU A 168 10.68 -12.70 7.13
CA LEU A 168 11.53 -11.64 7.66
C LEU A 168 11.87 -11.82 9.15
N GLY A 169 11.27 -12.79 9.84
CA GLY A 169 11.41 -12.97 11.30
C GLY A 169 10.74 -11.85 12.10
N ILE A 170 9.68 -11.26 11.56
CA ILE A 170 8.85 -10.21 12.17
C ILE A 170 7.53 -10.85 12.59
N ASP A 171 7.61 -11.81 13.50
CA ASP A 171 6.48 -12.55 14.04
C ASP A 171 6.26 -12.08 15.49
N SER A 172 5.00 -11.92 15.91
CA SER A 172 4.69 -12.00 17.34
C SER A 172 4.88 -13.45 17.80
N PRO A 173 5.50 -13.70 18.98
CA PRO A 173 5.51 -15.03 19.55
C PRO A 173 4.05 -15.48 19.75
N ALA A 174 3.73 -16.66 19.21
CA ALA A 174 2.45 -17.31 19.42
C ALA A 174 2.15 -17.56 20.91
#